data_AF-A0A9P3UUZ7-F1
#
_entry.id   AF-A0A9P3UUZ7-F1
#
_cell.length_a   1.000
_cell.length_b   1.000
_cell.length_c   1.000
_cell.angle_alpha   90.00
_cell.angle_beta   90.00
_cell.angle_gamma   90.00
#
_symmetry.space_group_name_H-M   'P 1'
#
loop_
_entity.id
_entity.type
_entity.pdbx_description
1 polymer ?
#
loop_
_entity_poly.entity_id
_entity_poly.type
_entity_poly.pdbx_seq_one_letter_code
_entity_poly.pdbx_strand_id
1 'polypeptide(L)'
;MNVQLADLLDVIAGAPSLPGARCRGRHHLFDAAARGEHPDVVTQRHTQAVGLCQHCPALAHCGDWLQSLPARKRPDGVIAGQIRKPKPVGRPTANTEQLKGTMQ
;
A
#
# COMPACT_ATOMS: atom_id res chain seq x y z
N MET A 1 -20.85 10.32 -10.77
CA MET A 1 -19.41 10.21 -11.03
C MET A 1 -19.26 9.60 -12.41
N ASN A 2 -18.83 10.37 -13.41
CA ASN A 2 -18.73 9.90 -14.78
C ASN A 2 -17.26 9.58 -15.07
N VAL A 3 -16.87 8.30 -14.96
CA VAL A 3 -15.51 7.84 -15.29
C VAL A 3 -15.43 7.75 -16.81
N GLN A 4 -14.53 8.50 -17.43
CA GLN A 4 -14.30 8.44 -18.88
C GLN A 4 -13.38 7.26 -19.21
N LEU A 5 -13.54 6.67 -20.39
CA LEU A 5 -12.67 5.58 -20.85
C LEU A 5 -11.18 5.97 -20.83
N ALA A 6 -10.87 7.24 -21.15
CA ALA A 6 -9.52 7.77 -21.11
C ALA A 6 -8.88 7.66 -19.72
N ASP A 7 -9.62 7.98 -18.66
CA ASP A 7 -9.12 7.88 -17.28
C ASP A 7 -8.76 6.43 -16.91
N LEU A 8 -9.56 5.48 -17.40
CA LEU A 8 -9.37 4.06 -17.15
C LEU A 8 -8.14 3.51 -17.90
N LEU A 9 -7.89 4.01 -19.11
CA LEU A 9 -6.72 3.67 -19.91
C LEU A 9 -5.43 4.21 -19.29
N ASP A 10 -5.44 5.43 -18.75
CA ASP A 10 -4.28 6.03 -18.07
C ASP A 10 -3.88 5.24 -16.82
N VAL A 11 -4.86 4.71 -16.06
CA VAL A 11 -4.60 3.85 -14.90
C VAL A 11 -3.94 2.54 -15.32
N ILE A 12 -4.38 1.94 -16.44
CA ILE A 12 -3.80 0.69 -16.95
C ILE A 12 -2.37 0.93 -17.47
N ALA A 13 -2.11 2.06 -18.14
CA ALA A 13 -0.79 2.40 -18.67
C ALA A 13 0.27 2.59 -17.57
N GLY A 14 -0.13 3.00 -16.36
CA GLY A 14 0.77 3.13 -15.21
C GLY A 14 1.14 1.81 -14.52
N ALA A 15 0.51 0.69 -14.88
CA ALA A 15 0.77 -0.61 -14.28
C ALA A 15 1.97 -1.30 -14.97
N PRO A 16 2.94 -1.84 -14.21
CA PRO A 16 4.10 -2.51 -14.79
C PRO A 16 3.70 -3.84 -15.44
N SER A 17 4.38 -4.20 -16.53
CA SER A 17 4.30 -5.56 -17.05
C SER A 17 5.01 -6.51 -16.08
N LEU A 18 4.24 -7.35 -15.37
CA LEU A 18 4.75 -8.32 -14.38
C LEU A 18 4.36 -9.76 -14.75
N PRO A 19 4.88 -10.32 -15.86
CA PRO A 19 4.57 -11.68 -16.26
C PRO A 19 5.01 -12.68 -15.17
N GLY A 20 4.16 -13.66 -14.88
CA GLY A 20 4.46 -14.69 -13.86
C GLY A 20 4.44 -14.18 -12.41
N ALA A 21 3.92 -12.98 -12.13
CA ALA A 21 3.85 -12.45 -10.79
C ALA A 21 3.05 -13.38 -9.84
N ARG A 22 3.71 -13.86 -8.77
CA ARG A 22 3.14 -14.78 -7.78
C ARG A 22 2.05 -14.14 -6.90
N CYS A 23 1.92 -12.81 -6.92
CA CYS A 23 0.83 -12.11 -6.25
C CYS A 23 -0.52 -12.22 -6.97
N ARG A 24 -0.52 -12.56 -8.27
CA ARG A 24 -1.76 -12.71 -9.05
C ARG A 24 -2.64 -13.81 -8.46
N GLY A 25 -3.92 -13.50 -8.25
CA GLY A 25 -4.89 -14.40 -7.60
C GLY A 25 -4.72 -14.53 -6.08
N ARG A 26 -3.76 -13.84 -5.44
CA ARG A 26 -3.45 -13.96 -4.01
C ARG A 26 -3.36 -12.61 -3.30
N HIS A 27 -4.00 -11.58 -3.84
CA HIS A 27 -3.91 -10.18 -3.37
C HIS A 27 -4.12 -10.02 -1.85
N HIS A 28 -5.04 -10.79 -1.25
CA HIS A 28 -5.29 -10.79 0.20
C HIS A 28 -4.04 -11.04 1.07
N LEU A 29 -3.03 -11.78 0.58
CA LEU A 29 -1.76 -11.96 1.30
C LEU A 29 -0.88 -10.72 1.26
N PHE A 30 -1.01 -9.91 0.21
CA PHE A 30 -0.14 -8.78 -0.11
C PHE A 30 -0.73 -7.44 0.33
N ASP A 31 -2.06 -7.30 0.41
CA ASP A 31 -2.71 -6.03 0.71
C ASP A 31 -2.33 -5.48 2.09
N ALA A 32 -2.49 -4.18 2.31
CA ALA A 32 -2.30 -3.57 3.63
C ALA A 32 -3.25 -4.18 4.68
N ALA A 33 -2.99 -3.90 5.96
CA ALA A 33 -3.87 -4.34 7.05
C ALA A 33 -5.29 -3.78 6.85
N ALA A 34 -6.30 -4.65 6.89
CA ALA A 34 -7.69 -4.23 6.88
C ALA A 34 -8.09 -3.62 8.23
N ARG A 35 -9.13 -2.79 8.26
CA ARG A 35 -9.63 -2.19 9.49
C ARG A 35 -10.12 -3.29 10.45
N GLY A 36 -9.56 -3.33 11.65
CA GLY A 36 -9.91 -4.34 12.67
C GLY A 36 -9.26 -5.70 12.45
N GLU A 37 -8.37 -5.85 11.47
CA GLU A 37 -7.60 -7.07 11.28
C GLU A 37 -6.61 -7.27 12.43
N HIS A 38 -6.55 -8.49 12.99
CA HIS A 38 -5.67 -8.78 14.11
C HIS A 38 -4.19 -8.68 13.69
N PRO A 39 -3.30 -8.03 14.47
CA PRO A 39 -1.91 -7.83 14.09
C PRO A 39 -1.14 -9.11 13.75
N ASP A 40 -1.43 -10.21 14.45
CA ASP A 40 -0.79 -11.50 14.19
C ASP A 40 -1.23 -12.11 12.85
N VAL A 41 -2.49 -11.91 12.45
CA VAL A 41 -3.01 -12.35 11.16
C VAL A 41 -2.33 -11.57 10.03
N VAL A 42 -2.20 -10.24 10.19
CA VAL A 42 -1.46 -9.39 9.26
C VAL A 42 -0.01 -9.86 9.13
N THR A 43 0.65 -10.12 10.25
CA THR A 43 2.04 -10.58 10.29
C THR A 43 2.20 -11.91 9.59
N GLN A 44 1.32 -12.88 9.87
CA GLN A 44 1.36 -14.20 9.26
C GLN A 44 1.22 -14.12 7.73
N ARG A 45 0.20 -13.42 7.22
CA ARG A 45 -0.02 -13.35 5.77
C ARG A 45 1.05 -12.53 5.05
N HIS A 46 1.57 -11.47 5.68
CA HIS A 46 2.68 -10.69 5.11
C HIS A 46 3.98 -11.51 5.07
N THR A 47 4.27 -12.34 6.08
CA THR A 47 5.41 -13.27 6.03
C THR A 47 5.27 -14.26 4.88
N GLN A 48 4.06 -14.81 4.66
CA GLN A 48 3.79 -15.68 3.51
C GLN A 48 4.00 -14.95 2.18
N ALA A 49 3.51 -13.72 2.05
CA ALA A 49 3.69 -12.90 0.86
C ALA A 49 5.17 -12.60 0.56
N VAL A 50 5.98 -12.30 1.59
CA VAL A 50 7.43 -12.10 1.45
C VAL A 50 8.09 -13.39 0.93
N GLY A 51 7.75 -14.55 1.48
CA GLY A 51 8.26 -15.84 0.99
C GLY A 51 7.88 -16.12 -0.47
N LEU A 52 6.68 -15.71 -0.91
CA LEU A 52 6.28 -15.78 -2.32
C LEU A 52 7.10 -14.82 -3.20
N CYS A 53 7.37 -13.60 -2.73
CA CYS A 53 8.19 -12.63 -3.47
C CYS A 53 9.60 -13.14 -3.75
N GLN A 54 10.24 -13.81 -2.79
CA GLN A 54 11.60 -14.36 -2.93
C GLN A 54 11.74 -15.35 -4.10
N HIS A 55 10.64 -16.00 -4.50
CA HIS A 55 10.60 -16.97 -5.60
C HIS A 55 9.86 -16.43 -6.84
N CYS A 56 9.57 -15.13 -6.88
CA CYS A 56 8.76 -14.51 -7.92
C CYS A 56 9.61 -14.16 -9.15
N PRO A 57 9.28 -14.66 -10.36
CA PRO A 57 9.98 -14.30 -11.59
C PRO A 57 9.97 -12.79 -11.90
N ALA A 58 8.92 -12.11 -11.45
CA ALA A 58 8.73 -10.68 -11.68
C ALA A 58 9.36 -9.78 -10.58
N LEU A 59 10.14 -10.35 -9.64
CA LEU A 59 10.63 -9.60 -8.47
C LEU A 59 11.47 -8.37 -8.87
N ALA A 60 12.40 -8.52 -9.81
CA ALA A 60 13.27 -7.44 -10.27
C ALA A 60 12.44 -6.28 -10.86
N HIS A 61 11.61 -6.57 -11.87
CA HIS A 61 10.72 -5.56 -12.49
C HIS A 61 9.74 -4.93 -11.50
N CYS A 62 9.24 -5.69 -10.52
CA CYS A 62 8.39 -5.17 -9.45
C CYS A 62 9.16 -4.17 -8.58
N GLY A 63 10.42 -4.45 -8.28
CA GLY A 63 11.33 -3.55 -7.58
C GLY A 63 11.60 -2.26 -8.37
N ASP A 64 11.94 -2.37 -9.64
CA ASP A 64 12.23 -1.22 -10.51
C ASP A 64 11.03 -0.27 -10.59
N TRP A 65 9.85 -0.82 -10.82
CA TRP A 65 8.60 -0.05 -10.81
C TRP A 65 8.34 0.61 -9.45
N LEU A 66 8.51 -0.12 -8.35
CA LEU A 66 8.31 0.47 -7.02
C LEU A 66 9.27 1.65 -6.76
N GLN A 67 10.52 1.56 -7.24
CA GLN A 67 11.49 2.63 -7.09
C GLN A 67 11.20 3.83 -7.99
N SER A 68 10.63 3.62 -9.18
CA SER A 68 10.25 4.71 -10.08
C SER A 68 9.08 5.55 -9.56
N LEU A 69 8.29 5.04 -8.60
CA LEU A 69 7.18 5.78 -8.00
C LEU A 69 7.68 6.83 -6.99
N PRO A 70 7.12 8.06 -7.04
CA PRO A 70 7.29 9.04 -5.97
C PRO A 70 6.88 8.45 -4.62
N ALA A 71 7.58 8.79 -3.53
CA ALA A 71 7.36 8.19 -2.22
C ALA A 71 5.90 8.22 -1.74
N ARG A 72 5.15 9.28 -2.07
CA ARG A 72 3.73 9.47 -1.72
C ARG A 72 2.77 8.59 -2.53
N LYS A 73 3.22 8.04 -3.67
CA LYS A 73 2.44 7.18 -4.57
C LYS A 73 2.80 5.70 -4.41
N ARG A 74 3.76 5.36 -3.55
CA ARG A 74 4.15 3.97 -3.32
C ARG A 74 3.04 3.25 -2.55
N PRO A 75 2.53 2.11 -3.05
CA PRO A 75 1.45 1.36 -2.39
C PRO A 75 1.87 0.80 -1.03
N ASP A 76 0.88 0.55 -0.18
CA ASP A 76 1.03 -0.12 1.11
C ASP A 76 0.81 -1.63 0.98
N GLY A 77 1.24 -2.41 1.98
CA GLY A 77 1.23 -3.87 1.94
C GLY A 77 2.59 -4.46 1.56
N VAL A 78 2.61 -5.64 0.96
CA VAL A 78 3.84 -6.32 0.53
C VAL A 78 4.05 -6.11 -0.97
N ILE A 79 5.07 -5.33 -1.32
CA ILE A 79 5.44 -5.05 -2.72
C ILE A 79 6.94 -5.24 -2.87
N ALA A 80 7.37 -5.90 -3.95
CA ALA A 80 8.78 -6.21 -4.21
C ALA A 80 9.50 -6.90 -3.02
N GLY A 81 8.78 -7.74 -2.27
CA GLY A 81 9.31 -8.42 -1.08
C GLY A 81 9.47 -7.54 0.16
N GLN A 82 8.94 -6.31 0.14
CA GLN A 82 9.06 -5.34 1.23
C GLN A 82 7.69 -5.05 1.84
N ILE A 83 7.60 -5.11 3.17
CA ILE A 83 6.40 -4.70 3.92
C ILE A 83 6.41 -3.18 4.04
N ARG A 84 5.40 -2.52 3.48
CA ARG A 84 5.18 -1.08 3.53
C ARG A 84 3.93 -0.78 4.34
N LYS A 85 4.07 0.10 5.33
CA LYS A 85 2.97 0.56 6.18
C LYS A 85 2.53 1.96 5.75
N PRO A 86 1.21 2.26 5.81
CA PRO A 86 0.72 3.60 5.57
C PRO A 86 1.41 4.57 6.52
N LYS A 87 1.82 5.73 6.01
CA LYS A 87 2.30 6.81 6.87
C LYS A 87 1.13 7.25 7.74
N PRO A 88 1.27 7.33 9.08
CA PRO A 88 0.24 7.90 9.93
C PRO A 88 -0.07 9.31 9.43
N VAL A 89 -1.33 9.57 9.08
CA VAL A 89 -1.78 10.94 8.84
C VAL A 89 -1.58 11.70 10.14
N GLY A 90 -0.73 12.73 10.13
CA GLY A 90 -0.46 13.54 11.31
C GLY A 90 -1.79 14.08 11.84
N ARG A 91 -2.08 13.85 13.12
CA ARG A 91 -3.23 14.47 13.79
C ARG A 91 -3.01 15.99 13.72
N PRO A 92 -3.96 16.78 13.20
CA PRO A 92 -3.87 18.24 13.31
C PRO A 92 -3.73 18.58 14.80
N THR A 93 -2.67 19.30 15.17
CA THR A 93 -2.52 19.80 16.54
C THR A 93 -3.69 20.74 16.82
N ALA A 94 -4.52 20.40 17.81
CA ALA A 94 -5.61 21.27 18.23
C ALA A 94 -5.01 22.63 18.64
N ASN A 95 -5.55 23.71 18.09
CA ASN A 95 -5.10 25.07 18.35
C ASN A 95 -5.44 25.40 19.83
N THR A 96 -4.43 25.61 20.67
CA THR A 96 -4.54 25.75 22.15
C THR A 96 -5.30 27.01 22.60
N GLU A 97 -5.85 27.80 21.69
CA GLU A 97 -6.43 29.12 21.99
C GLU A 97 -7.87 29.07 22.56
N GLN A 98 -8.54 27.92 22.55
CA GLN A 98 -9.95 27.80 22.99
C GLN A 98 -10.16 27.36 24.46
N LEU A 99 -9.10 27.11 25.25
CA LEU A 99 -9.22 26.60 26.63
C LEU A 99 -9.20 27.68 27.74
N LYS A 100 -9.11 28.97 27.41
CA LYS A 100 -9.10 30.07 28.43
C LYS A 100 -10.47 30.71 28.68
N GLY A 101 -11.56 29.98 28.47
CA GLY A 101 -12.90 30.55 28.41
C GLY A 101 -13.91 30.13 29.48
N THR A 102 -13.54 29.57 30.64
CA THR A 102 -14.52 29.42 31.75
C THR A 102 -13.85 29.17 33.10
N MET A 103 -13.62 30.24 33.89
CA MET A 103 -13.75 30.21 35.35
C MET A 103 -14.25 31.60 35.76
N GLN A 104 -15.55 31.70 36.05
CA GLN A 104 -16.08 32.71 36.97
C GLN A 104 -15.85 32.21 38.39
#